data_AF-W4RIQ6-F1
#
_entry.id   AF-W4RIQ6-F1
#
_cell.length_a   1.000
_cell.length_b   1.000
_cell.length_c   1.000
_cell.angle_alpha   90.00
_cell.angle_beta   90.00
_cell.angle_gamma   90.00
#
_symmetry.space_group_name_H-M   'P 1'
#
loop_
_entity.id
_entity.type
_entity.pdbx_description
1 polymer ?
#
loop_
_entity_poly.entity_id
_entity_poly.type
_entity_poly.pdbx_seq_one_letter_code
_entity_poly.pdbx_strand_id
1 'polypeptide(L)' 'MPWTASYIAAKGDPIADLYEDIAAEEKARATYQWIINMSDDPDLNDGLRYLREREIIHSQRFREAVEILRDEQGKKRVF' A
#
# COMPACT_ATOMS: atom_id res chain seq x y z
N MET A 1 14.14 17.42 -0.35
CA MET A 1 14.70 16.41 -1.27
C MET A 1 13.73 16.27 -2.43
N PRO A 2 14.20 16.36 -3.69
CA PRO A 2 13.33 16.08 -4.83
C PRO A 2 12.94 14.60 -4.84
N TRP A 3 11.79 14.30 -5.44
CA TRP A 3 11.45 12.92 -5.76
C TRP A 3 12.52 12.30 -6.66
N THR A 4 12.82 11.03 -6.46
CA THR A 4 13.71 10.28 -7.36
C THR A 4 13.17 8.86 -7.60
N ALA A 5 13.61 8.24 -8.69
CA ALA A 5 13.25 6.86 -9.01
C ALA A 5 13.71 5.85 -7.96
N SER A 6 14.62 6.20 -7.03
CA SER A 6 15.05 5.31 -5.95
C SER A 6 13.94 5.00 -4.93
N TYR A 7 12.80 5.70 -5.00
CA TYR A 7 11.63 5.41 -4.16
C TYR A 7 10.74 4.31 -4.72
N ILE A 8 10.98 3.88 -5.98
CA ILE A 8 10.28 2.75 -6.59
C ILE A 8 11.07 1.48 -6.25
N ALA A 9 10.37 0.50 -5.70
CA ALA A 9 10.88 -0.84 -5.50
C ALA A 9 10.14 -1.80 -6.45
N ALA A 10 10.90 -2.62 -7.17
CA ALA A 10 10.40 -3.57 -8.13
C ALA A 10 11.45 -4.68 -8.30
N LYS A 11 11.34 -5.72 -7.47
CA LYS A 11 12.28 -6.84 -7.43
C LYS A 11 11.99 -7.86 -8.53
N GLY A 12 10.74 -7.93 -9.00
CA GLY A 12 10.28 -8.89 -9.99
C GLY A 12 9.83 -10.23 -9.37
N ASP A 13 9.85 -10.35 -8.04
CA ASP A 13 9.17 -11.42 -7.32
C ASP A 13 7.80 -10.91 -6.87
N PRO A 14 6.69 -11.46 -7.41
CA PRO A 14 5.36 -10.89 -7.16
C PRO A 14 4.96 -10.82 -5.68
N ILE A 15 5.40 -11.77 -4.85
CA ILE A 15 5.07 -11.77 -3.42
C ILE A 15 5.88 -10.69 -2.70
N ALA A 16 7.18 -10.59 -2.96
CA ALA A 16 8.03 -9.56 -2.39
C ALA A 16 7.55 -8.16 -2.78
N ASP A 17 7.24 -7.95 -4.06
CA ASP A 17 6.76 -6.66 -4.58
C ASP A 17 5.43 -6.26 -3.89
N LEU A 18 4.48 -7.20 -3.72
CA LEU A 18 3.23 -6.91 -2.99
C LEU A 18 3.45 -6.59 -1.50
N TYR A 19 4.45 -7.19 -0.84
CA TYR A 19 4.79 -6.81 0.53
C TYR A 19 5.40 -5.40 0.62
N GLU A 20 6.17 -4.99 -0.38
CA GLU A 20 6.68 -3.62 -0.49
C GLU A 20 5.52 -2.63 -0.70
N ASP A 21 4.55 -2.95 -1.56
CA ASP A 21 3.34 -2.15 -1.78
C ASP A 21 2.51 -2.03 -0.50
N ILE A 22 2.25 -3.13 0.21
CA ILE A 22 1.56 -3.11 1.50
C ILE A 22 2.29 -2.16 2.47
N ALA A 23 3.61 -2.27 2.57
CA ALA A 23 4.39 -1.40 3.46
C ALA A 23 4.33 0.08 3.03
N ALA A 24 4.26 0.37 1.73
CA ALA A 24 4.10 1.72 1.21
C ALA A 24 2.73 2.31 1.62
N GLU A 25 1.65 1.55 1.46
CA GLU A 25 0.29 1.97 1.84
C GLU A 25 0.17 2.23 3.35
N GLU A 26 0.76 1.37 4.18
CA GLU A 26 0.75 1.55 5.65
C GLU A 26 1.53 2.81 6.08
N LYS A 27 2.64 3.13 5.39
CA LYS A 27 3.42 4.36 5.61
C LYS A 27 2.66 5.60 5.15
N ALA A 28 2.00 5.56 3.99
CA ALA A 28 1.17 6.66 3.50
C ALA A 28 0.02 6.95 4.46
N ARG A 29 -0.72 5.91 4.90
CA ARG A 29 -1.79 6.04 5.89
C ARG A 29 -1.34 6.70 7.19
N ALA A 30 -0.20 6.25 7.73
CA ALA A 30 0.37 6.82 8.95
C ALA A 30 0.79 8.29 8.76
N THR A 31 1.37 8.61 7.59
CA THR A 31 1.76 9.97 7.23
C THR A 31 0.55 10.90 7.13
N TYR A 32 -0.53 10.48 6.45
CA TYR A 32 -1.75 11.29 6.37
C TYR A 32 -2.38 11.50 7.74
N GLN A 33 -2.44 10.47 8.59
CA GLN A 33 -2.94 10.62 9.95
C GLN A 33 -2.11 11.65 10.76
N TRP A 34 -0.79 11.63 10.59
CA TRP A 34 0.08 12.60 11.25
C TRP A 34 -0.18 14.03 10.75
N ILE A 35 -0.36 14.23 9.43
CA ILE A 35 -0.70 15.55 8.87
C ILE A 35 -2.07 16.04 9.37
N ILE A 36 -3.09 15.17 9.40
CA ILE A 36 -4.42 15.49 9.93
C ILE A 36 -4.32 15.98 11.38
N ASN A 37 -3.44 15.37 12.19
CA ASN A 37 -3.28 15.77 13.59
C ASN A 37 -2.58 17.13 13.77
N MET A 38 -1.90 17.64 12.74
CA MET A 38 -1.18 18.92 12.80
C MET A 38 -1.94 20.08 12.15
N SER A 39 -2.90 19.79 11.28
CA SER A 39 -3.62 20.79 10.50
C SER A 39 -5.00 21.06 11.10
N ASP A 40 -5.38 22.32 11.17
CA ASP A 40 -6.74 22.79 11.48
C ASP A 40 -7.56 23.16 10.22
N ASP A 41 -6.95 23.16 9.04
CA ASP A 41 -7.64 23.41 7.76
C ASP A 41 -8.63 22.27 7.43
N PRO A 42 -9.95 22.56 7.34
CA PRO A 42 -10.96 21.54 7.12
C PRO A 42 -10.92 20.94 5.71
N ASP A 43 -10.59 21.73 4.69
CA ASP A 43 -10.60 21.29 3.28
C ASP A 43 -9.42 20.35 3.02
N LEU A 44 -8.24 20.67 3.58
CA LEU A 44 -7.09 19.76 3.55
C LEU A 44 -7.41 18.44 4.27
N ASN A 45 -8.00 18.53 5.46
CA ASN A 45 -8.27 17.37 6.30
C ASN A 45 -9.34 16.45 5.69
N ASP A 46 -10.33 16.98 4.96
CA ASP A 46 -11.31 16.15 4.25
C ASP A 46 -10.65 15.29 3.17
N GLY A 47 -9.81 15.90 2.34
CA GLY A 47 -9.04 15.18 1.32
C GLY A 47 -8.13 14.11 1.91
N LEU A 48 -7.42 14.42 2.99
CA LEU A 48 -6.54 13.46 3.66
C LEU A 48 -7.30 12.31 4.33
N ARG A 49 -8.51 12.54 4.85
CA ARG A 49 -9.35 11.46 5.40
C ARG A 49 -9.77 10.48 4.31
N TYR A 50 -10.22 11.00 3.16
CA TYR A 50 -10.55 10.16 2.01
C TYR A 50 -9.35 9.32 1.56
N LEU A 51 -8.19 9.94 1.37
CA LEU A 51 -6.97 9.22 0.95
C LEU A 51 -6.52 8.19 2.00
N ARG A 52 -6.60 8.51 3.28
CA ARG A 52 -6.25 7.59 4.37
C ARG A 52 -7.14 6.34 4.38
N GLU A 53 -8.43 6.47 4.12
CA GLU A 53 -9.33 5.32 4.00
C GLU A 53 -9.00 4.47 2.76
N ARG A 54 -8.61 5.12 1.65
CA ARG A 54 -8.15 4.43 0.44
C ARG A 54 -6.92 3.56 0.69
N GLU A 55 -5.95 4.02 1.49
CA GLU A 55 -4.75 3.21 1.77
C GLU A 55 -5.08 1.95 2.59
N ILE A 56 -6.16 1.96 3.40
CA ILE A 56 -6.67 0.74 4.05
C ILE A 56 -7.17 -0.24 3.00
N ILE A 57 -7.94 0.24 2.02
CA ILE A 57 -8.45 -0.59 0.92
C ILE A 57 -7.31 -1.11 0.05
N HIS A 58 -6.33 -0.28 -0.30
CA HIS A 58 -5.16 -0.72 -1.07
C HIS A 58 -4.38 -1.82 -0.34
N SER A 59 -4.03 -1.59 0.94
CA SER A 59 -3.36 -2.59 1.80
C SER A 59 -4.16 -3.91 1.88
N GLN A 60 -5.48 -3.84 2.02
CA GLN A 60 -6.34 -5.04 2.03
C GLN A 60 -6.29 -5.77 0.68
N ARG A 61 -6.41 -5.07 -0.45
CA ARG A 61 -6.38 -5.69 -1.78
C ARG A 61 -5.03 -6.32 -2.11
N PHE A 62 -3.93 -5.70 -1.70
CA PHE A 62 -2.61 -6.31 -1.87
C PHE A 62 -2.44 -7.56 -1.00
N ARG A 63 -2.96 -7.57 0.24
CA ARG A 63 -2.97 -8.78 1.09
C ARG A 63 -3.81 -9.89 0.48
N GLU A 64 -4.98 -9.58 -0.07
CA GLU A 64 -5.79 -10.56 -0.81
C GLU A 64 -5.02 -11.13 -2.01
N ALA A 65 -4.31 -10.29 -2.76
CA ALA A 65 -3.48 -10.74 -3.88
C ALA A 65 -2.33 -11.67 -3.44
N VAL A 66 -1.69 -11.39 -2.29
CA VAL A 66 -0.67 -12.26 -1.70
C VAL A 66 -1.24 -13.66 -1.42
N GLU A 67 -2.43 -13.73 -0.82
CA GLU A 67 -3.06 -15.03 -0.51
C GLU A 67 -3.46 -15.79 -1.77
N ILE A 68 -3.98 -15.11 -2.81
CA ILE A 68 -4.26 -15.74 -4.11
C ILE A 68 -2.98 -16.36 -4.70
N LEU A 69 -1.87 -15.63 -4.71
CA LEU A 69 -0.60 -16.14 -5.27
C LEU A 69 -0.04 -17.32 -4.46
N ARG A 70 -0.17 -17.29 -3.13
CA ARG A 70 0.22 -18.41 -2.27
C ARG A 70 -0.60 -19.67 -2.56
N ASP A 71 -1.91 -19.51 -2.72
CA ASP A 71 -2.80 -20.61 -3.09
C ASP A 71 -2.45 -21.19 -4.47
N GLU A 72 -2.05 -20.35 -5.43
CA GLU A 72 -1.61 -20.81 -6.75
C GLU A 72 -0.29 -21.58 -6.71
N GLN A 73 0.69 -21.14 -5.91
CA GLN A 73 1.96 -21.85 -5.72
C GLN A 73 1.76 -23.23 -5.09
N GLY A 74 0.76 -23.38 -4.22
CA GLY A 74 0.42 -24.66 -3.58
C GLY A 74 -0.23 -25.69 -4.50
N LYS A 75 -0.70 -25.30 -5.70
CA LYS A 75 -1.39 -26.22 -6.62
C LYS A 75 -0.38 -27.06 -7.41
N LYS A 76 -0.52 -28.40 -7.34
CA LYS A 76 0.18 -29.30 -8.26
C LYS A 76 -0.34 -29.07 -9.68
N ARG A 77 0.56 -28.71 -10.60
CA ARG A 77 0.25 -28.69 -12.04
C ARG A 77 0.19 -30.13 -12.53
N VAL A 78 -1.02 -30.60 -12.84
CA VAL A 78 -1.24 -31.90 -13.49
C VAL A 78 -1.36 -31.60 -14.99
N PHE A 79 -0.47 -32.19 -15.78
CA PHE A 79 -0.49 -32.14 -17.24
C PHE A 79 -1.10 -33.43 -17.80
#